data_AF-A0AAW6IZA9-F1
#
_entry.id   AF-A0AAW6IZA9-F1
#
_cell.length_a   1.000
_cell.length_b   1.000
_cell.length_c   1.000
_cell.angle_alpha   90.00
_cell.angle_beta   90.00
_cell.angle_gamma   90.00
#
_symmetry.space_group_name_H-M   'P 1'
#
loop_
_entity.id
_entity.type
_entity.pdbx_description
1 polymer ?
#
loop_
_entity_poly.entity_id
_entity_poly.type
_entity_poly.pdbx_seq_one_letter_code
_entity_poly.pdbx_strand_id
1 'polypeptide(L)'
;MNKDNFWDSVNNAIKSEKVVGLCSFCKTEIKPVFVAGSLTNRDYCICPNKKCNQPIVVCLTPGCDNYANGSLIRRPLCQWCFQKATPNVGNTFLKVGSAIATSAAALYIKKRFYND
;
A
#
# COMPACT_ATOMS: atom_id res chain seq x y z
N MET A 1 -13.54 -5.31 -35.18
CA MET A 1 -13.20 -6.24 -34.07
C MET A 1 -13.34 -5.49 -32.76
N ASN A 2 -14.28 -5.90 -31.92
CA ASN A 2 -14.53 -5.27 -30.62
C ASN A 2 -13.32 -5.54 -29.71
N LYS A 3 -12.62 -4.48 -29.28
CA LYS A 3 -11.39 -4.56 -28.49
C LYS A 3 -11.59 -5.25 -27.13
N ASP A 4 -12.83 -5.30 -26.69
CA ASP A 4 -13.27 -5.88 -25.43
C ASP A 4 -13.14 -7.42 -25.46
N ASN A 5 -13.35 -8.04 -26.63
CA ASN A 5 -13.28 -9.49 -26.82
C ASN A 5 -11.84 -10.06 -26.75
N PHE A 6 -10.83 -9.23 -27.01
CA PHE A 6 -9.42 -9.67 -27.04
C PHE A 6 -8.86 -9.89 -25.63
N TRP A 7 -9.09 -8.93 -24.73
CA TRP A 7 -8.61 -9.02 -23.35
C TRP A 7 -9.32 -10.12 -22.57
N ASP A 8 -10.60 -10.35 -22.84
CA ASP A 8 -11.36 -11.47 -22.29
C ASP A 8 -10.85 -12.82 -22.80
N SER A 9 -10.48 -12.91 -24.08
CA SER A 9 -9.89 -14.13 -24.66
C SER A 9 -8.52 -14.44 -24.07
N VAL A 10 -7.64 -13.45 -23.92
CA VAL A 10 -6.31 -13.60 -23.30
C VAL A 10 -6.45 -14.02 -21.82
N ASN A 11 -7.38 -13.42 -21.08
CA ASN A 11 -7.64 -13.81 -19.69
C ASN A 11 -8.12 -15.25 -19.55
N ASN A 12 -9.01 -15.69 -20.43
CA ASN A 12 -9.54 -17.05 -20.42
C ASN A 12 -8.50 -18.10 -20.84
N ALA A 13 -7.57 -17.73 -21.75
CA ALA A 13 -6.52 -18.62 -22.23
C ALA A 13 -5.40 -18.83 -21.20
N ILE A 14 -5.07 -17.82 -20.40
CA ILE A 14 -3.92 -17.89 -19.47
C ILE A 14 -4.33 -18.38 -18.06
N LYS A 15 -5.64 -18.42 -17.76
CA LYS A 15 -6.30 -19.16 -16.66
C LYS A 15 -5.50 -19.34 -15.34
N SER A 16 -4.85 -18.27 -14.89
CA SER A 16 -4.53 -18.07 -13.49
C SER A 16 -5.76 -17.40 -12.89
N GLU A 17 -6.53 -18.12 -12.06
CA GLU A 17 -7.74 -17.57 -11.44
C GLU A 17 -7.36 -16.50 -10.41
N LYS A 18 -7.07 -15.30 -10.92
CA LYS A 18 -6.88 -14.12 -10.10
C LYS A 18 -8.23 -13.78 -9.47
N VAL A 19 -8.22 -13.67 -8.15
CA VAL A 19 -9.39 -13.28 -7.34
C VAL A 19 -9.80 -11.84 -7.64
N VAL A 20 -11.06 -11.51 -7.38
CA VAL A 20 -11.52 -10.13 -7.46
C VAL A 20 -10.97 -9.36 -6.25
N GLY A 21 -10.42 -8.17 -6.47
CA GLY A 21 -9.86 -7.36 -5.39
C GLY A 21 -9.56 -5.93 -5.80
N LEU A 22 -9.07 -5.10 -4.87
CA LEU A 22 -8.87 -3.68 -5.10
C LEU A 22 -7.49 -3.35 -5.68
N CYS A 23 -7.46 -2.45 -6.67
CA CYS A 23 -6.24 -1.87 -7.20
C CYS A 23 -5.60 -0.87 -6.22
N SER A 24 -4.32 -1.01 -5.89
CA SER A 24 -3.61 -0.04 -5.03
C SER A 24 -3.48 1.37 -5.62
N PHE A 25 -3.74 1.56 -6.92
CA PHE A 25 -3.65 2.87 -7.58
C PHE A 25 -5.01 3.56 -7.66
N CYS A 26 -5.96 3.00 -8.40
CA CYS A 26 -7.26 3.63 -8.64
C CYS A 26 -8.34 3.23 -7.64
N LYS A 27 -8.04 2.31 -6.70
CA LYS A 27 -8.96 1.84 -5.65
C LYS A 27 -10.25 1.19 -6.16
N THR A 28 -10.33 0.94 -7.46
CA THR A 28 -11.44 0.22 -8.08
C THR A 28 -11.27 -1.27 -7.82
N GLU A 29 -12.40 -1.95 -7.62
CA GLU A 29 -12.46 -3.41 -7.65
C GLU A 29 -12.20 -3.90 -9.08
N ILE A 30 -11.30 -4.86 -9.21
CA ILE A 30 -10.83 -5.37 -10.49
C ILE A 30 -10.59 -6.88 -10.43
N LYS A 31 -10.73 -7.53 -11.57
CA LYS A 31 -10.12 -8.83 -11.87
C LYS A 31 -9.05 -8.59 -12.93
N PRO A 32 -7.77 -8.63 -12.58
CA PRO A 32 -6.72 -8.09 -13.43
C PRO A 32 -6.38 -9.01 -14.58
N VAL A 33 -5.86 -8.40 -15.64
CA VAL A 33 -5.42 -9.13 -16.82
C VAL A 33 -3.99 -9.62 -16.60
N PHE A 34 -3.77 -10.93 -16.73
CA PHE A 34 -2.43 -11.49 -16.65
C PHE A 34 -1.62 -11.11 -17.90
N VAL A 35 -0.40 -10.63 -17.70
CA VAL A 35 0.50 -10.23 -18.80
C VAL A 35 1.78 -11.05 -18.81
N ALA A 36 2.38 -11.32 -17.64
CA ALA A 36 3.58 -12.14 -17.54
C ALA A 36 3.79 -12.67 -16.13
N GLY A 37 4.26 -13.91 -16.00
CA GLY A 37 4.57 -14.56 -14.73
C GLY A 37 5.36 -15.83 -14.99
N SER A 38 6.19 -16.23 -14.04
CA SER A 38 6.91 -17.51 -14.05
C SER A 38 6.67 -18.16 -12.69
N LEU A 39 6.84 -19.48 -12.56
CA LEU A 39 6.58 -20.20 -11.30
C LEU A 39 7.31 -19.59 -10.08
N THR A 40 8.47 -18.95 -10.32
CA THR A 40 9.29 -18.28 -9.30
C THR A 40 8.99 -16.79 -9.12
N ASN A 41 8.27 -16.17 -10.05
CA ASN A 41 8.03 -14.74 -10.08
C ASN A 41 6.55 -14.44 -9.86
N ARG A 42 6.25 -13.43 -9.03
CA ARG A 42 4.86 -12.98 -8.85
C ARG A 42 4.24 -12.58 -10.19
N ASP A 43 3.02 -13.06 -10.39
CA ASP A 43 2.20 -12.73 -11.55
C ASP A 43 2.09 -11.22 -11.70
N TYR A 44 2.62 -10.74 -12.82
CA TYR A 44 2.56 -9.36 -13.25
C TYR A 44 1.29 -9.18 -14.08
N CYS A 45 0.41 -8.33 -13.56
CA CYS A 45 -0.88 -8.07 -14.17
C CYS A 45 -1.04 -6.57 -14.46
N ILE A 46 -2.00 -6.24 -15.33
CA ILE A 46 -2.38 -4.86 -15.62
C ILE A 46 -3.78 -4.59 -15.08
N CYS A 47 -3.96 -3.42 -14.47
CA CYS A 47 -5.27 -2.96 -14.04
C CYS A 47 -6.18 -2.74 -15.27
N PRO A 48 -7.34 -3.42 -15.36
CA PRO A 48 -8.22 -3.34 -16.54
C PRO A 48 -8.97 -2.00 -16.63
N ASN A 49 -8.96 -1.20 -15.56
CA ASN A 49 -9.53 0.15 -15.60
C ASN A 49 -8.68 1.02 -16.55
N LYS A 50 -9.26 1.38 -17.70
CA LYS A 50 -8.61 2.16 -18.77
C LYS A 50 -8.04 3.51 -18.29
N LYS A 51 -8.63 4.14 -17.27
CA LYS A 51 -8.11 5.39 -16.68
C LYS A 51 -6.88 5.17 -15.78
N CYS A 52 -6.72 3.95 -15.26
CA CYS A 52 -5.63 3.57 -14.37
C CYS A 52 -4.49 2.94 -15.18
N ASN A 53 -4.78 1.80 -15.82
CA ASN A 53 -3.85 1.00 -16.64
C ASN A 53 -2.47 0.76 -15.98
N GLN A 54 -2.41 0.79 -14.64
CA GLN A 54 -1.17 0.65 -13.90
C GLN A 54 -0.78 -0.83 -13.75
N PRO A 55 0.52 -1.13 -13.70
CA PRO A 55 1.01 -2.47 -13.40
C PRO A 55 0.83 -2.82 -11.93
N ILE A 56 0.33 -4.03 -11.70
CA ILE A 56 -0.05 -4.53 -10.38
C ILE A 56 0.42 -5.97 -10.20
N VAL A 57 0.58 -6.35 -8.93
CA VAL A 57 0.94 -7.71 -8.53
C VAL A 57 0.08 -8.13 -7.34
N VAL A 58 -0.05 -9.44 -7.11
CA VAL A 58 -0.80 -9.96 -5.95
C VAL A 58 -0.12 -9.55 -4.64
N CYS A 59 -0.93 -9.15 -3.65
CA CYS A 59 -0.46 -8.85 -2.29
C CYS A 59 0.08 -10.12 -1.62
N LEU A 60 1.18 -10.02 -0.87
CA LEU A 60 1.74 -11.15 -0.12
C LEU A 60 1.15 -11.36 1.27
N THR A 61 0.24 -10.50 1.72
CA THR A 61 -0.43 -10.73 3.00
C THR A 61 -1.34 -11.95 2.90
N PRO A 62 -1.18 -12.96 3.77
CA PRO A 62 -2.08 -14.11 3.82
C PRO A 62 -3.54 -13.66 3.98
N GLY A 63 -4.44 -14.22 3.17
CA GLY A 63 -5.86 -13.89 3.17
C GLY A 63 -6.22 -12.52 2.58
N CYS A 64 -5.30 -11.85 1.87
CA CYS A 64 -5.58 -10.59 1.20
C CYS A 64 -5.72 -10.78 -0.31
N ASP A 65 -6.91 -10.48 -0.83
CA ASP A 65 -7.22 -10.59 -2.26
C ASP A 65 -6.90 -9.31 -3.07
N ASN A 66 -6.35 -8.28 -2.41
CA ASN A 66 -6.05 -7.00 -3.04
C ASN A 66 -4.71 -7.00 -3.79
N TYR A 67 -4.51 -5.95 -4.60
CA TYR A 67 -3.34 -5.83 -5.47
C TYR A 67 -2.35 -4.79 -4.98
N ALA A 68 -1.06 -5.10 -5.03
CA ALA A 68 0.05 -4.22 -4.72
C ALA A 68 0.58 -3.49 -5.97
N ASN A 69 1.43 -2.47 -5.74
CA ASN A 69 2.11 -1.74 -6.80
C ASN A 69 3.09 -2.68 -7.53
N GLY A 70 2.87 -2.88 -8.83
CA GLY A 70 3.70 -3.70 -9.71
C GLY A 70 4.65 -2.91 -10.61
N SER A 71 4.84 -1.61 -10.42
CA SER A 71 5.79 -0.78 -11.18
C SER A 71 7.26 -1.23 -10.98
N LEU A 72 8.23 -0.48 -11.53
CA LEU A 72 9.66 -0.82 -11.47
C LEU A 72 10.12 -1.22 -10.06
N ILE A 73 9.62 -0.53 -9.03
CA ILE A 73 9.83 -0.91 -7.63
C ILE A 73 8.57 -1.63 -7.13
N ARG A 74 8.53 -2.94 -7.33
CA ARG A 74 7.40 -3.78 -6.91
C ARG A 74 7.28 -3.78 -5.40
N ARG A 75 6.09 -3.45 -4.89
CA ARG A 75 5.83 -3.49 -3.45
C ARG A 75 5.40 -4.90 -3.01
N PRO A 76 5.85 -5.37 -1.83
CA PRO A 76 5.44 -6.67 -1.31
C PRO A 76 3.96 -6.71 -0.94
N LEU A 77 3.44 -5.59 -0.42
CA LEU A 77 2.10 -5.48 0.16
C LEU A 77 1.27 -4.44 -0.60
N CYS A 78 -0.05 -4.64 -0.62
CA CYS A 78 -0.99 -3.60 -1.04
C CYS A 78 -0.97 -2.42 -0.05
N GLN A 79 -1.45 -1.25 -0.47
CA GLN A 79 -1.42 -0.05 0.37
C GLN A 79 -2.09 -0.24 1.74
N TRP A 80 -3.19 -1.00 1.80
CA TRP A 80 -3.93 -1.24 3.04
C TRP A 80 -3.18 -2.14 4.01
N CYS A 81 -2.59 -3.23 3.52
CA CYS A 81 -1.78 -4.11 4.36
C CYS A 81 -0.49 -3.43 4.81
N PHE A 82 0.13 -2.61 3.95
CA PHE A 82 1.30 -1.82 4.31
C PHE A 82 0.98 -0.82 5.44
N GLN A 83 -0.15 -0.13 5.37
CA GLN A 83 -0.60 0.79 6.42
C GLN A 83 -0.87 0.07 7.75
N LYS A 84 -1.44 -1.15 7.72
CA LYS A 84 -1.63 -1.96 8.93
C LYS A 84 -0.33 -2.46 9.55
N ALA A 85 0.66 -2.78 8.71
CA ALA A 85 1.96 -3.28 9.15
C ALA A 85 2.90 -2.16 9.63
N THR A 86 2.68 -0.93 9.18
CA THR A 86 3.46 0.22 9.64
C THR A 86 2.94 0.65 11.01
N PRO A 87 3.74 0.57 12.09
CA PRO A 87 3.30 1.09 13.38
C PRO A 87 2.97 2.57 13.24
N ASN A 88 1.80 2.98 13.72
CA ASN A 88 1.38 4.38 13.77
C ASN A 88 2.32 5.16 14.71
N VAL A 89 3.48 5.58 14.20
CA VAL A 89 4.48 6.39 14.92
C VAL A 89 3.93 7.76 15.35
N GLY A 90 2.75 8.15 14.87
CA GLY A 90 2.08 9.40 15.22
C GLY A 90 1.50 9.48 16.64
N ASN A 91 1.20 8.36 17.30
CA ASN A 91 0.55 8.40 18.63
C ASN A 91 1.44 7.98 19.81
N THR A 92 2.61 7.40 19.56
CA THR A 92 3.51 6.97 20.66
C THR A 92 4.55 8.01 21.02
N PHE A 93 4.98 8.87 20.08
CA PHE A 93 5.97 9.93 20.38
C PHE A 93 5.39 11.10 21.20
N LEU A 94 4.07 11.32 21.17
CA LEU A 94 3.42 12.39 21.94
C LEU A 94 3.19 12.06 23.42
N LYS A 95 3.30 10.79 23.85
CA LYS A 95 3.16 10.42 25.27
C LYS A 95 4.47 10.34 26.05
N VAL A 96 5.62 10.35 25.38
CA VAL A 96 6.93 10.33 26.05
C VAL A 96 7.59 11.72 26.05
N GLY A 97 7.16 12.64 25.18
CA GLY A 97 7.69 14.01 25.09
C GLY A 97 7.25 14.97 26.20
N SER A 98 6.24 14.64 27.01
CA SER A 98 5.80 15.50 28.14
C SER A 98 6.41 15.12 29.49
N ALA A 99 7.35 14.17 29.54
CA ALA A 99 7.93 13.68 30.79
C ALA A 99 9.40 14.06 31.01
N ILE A 100 10.04 14.82 30.11
CA ILE A 100 11.44 15.24 30.30
C ILE A 100 11.61 16.73 29.95
N ALA A 101 11.13 17.60 30.82
CA ALA A 101 11.48 19.02 30.78
C ALA A 101 11.46 19.71 32.16
N THR A 102 11.84 19.03 33.24
CA THR A 102 12.05 19.70 34.53
C THR A 102 13.12 18.97 35.34
N SER A 103 14.36 19.45 35.31
CA SER A 103 14.88 19.95 36.60
C SER A 103 15.87 21.12 36.52
N ALA A 104 16.42 21.47 35.35
CA ALA A 104 17.33 22.63 35.25
C ALA A 104 16.69 23.88 34.62
N ALA A 105 15.96 23.73 33.51
CA ALA A 105 15.40 24.87 32.78
C ALA A 105 14.23 25.57 33.50
N ALA A 106 13.40 24.83 34.25
CA ALA A 106 12.28 25.41 35.00
C ALA A 106 12.73 26.23 36.22
N LEU A 107 13.87 25.90 36.84
CA LEU A 107 14.44 26.71 37.93
C LEU A 107 15.00 28.05 37.42
N TYR A 108 15.53 28.09 36.19
CA TYR A 108 16.08 29.32 35.60
C TYR A 108 14.98 30.34 35.28
N ILE A 109 13.85 29.89 34.72
CA ILE A 109 12.74 30.77 34.33
C ILE A 109 12.09 31.39 35.58
N LYS A 110 11.87 30.64 36.67
CA LYS A 110 11.26 31.20 37.89
C LYS A 110 12.11 32.29 38.54
N LYS A 111 13.45 32.19 38.47
CA LYS A 111 14.36 33.19 39.06
C LYS A 111 14.42 34.52 38.27
N ARG A 112 14.12 34.50 36.97
CA ARG A 112 14.17 35.70 36.11
C ARG A 112 12.91 36.57 36.16
N PHE A 113 11.76 36.00 36.52
CA PHE A 113 10.44 36.66 36.46
C PHE A 113 9.82 37.02 37.83
N TYR A 114 10.43 36.64 38.95
CA TYR A 114 9.91 36.93 40.30
C TYR A 114 10.73 37.98 41.08
N ASN A 115 11.71 38.61 40.43
CA ASN A 115 12.45 39.75 40.97
C ASN A 115 12.28 40.94 40.02
N ASP A 116 11.06 41.47 39.96
CA ASP A 116 10.72 42.87 39.68
C ASP A 116 9.46 43.20 40.49
#